data_AF-A0A1G5R3I9-F1
#
_entry.id   AF-A0A1G5R3I9-F1
#
_cell.length_a   1.000
_cell.length_b   1.000
_cell.length_c   1.000
_cell.angle_alpha   90.00
_cell.angle_beta   90.00
_cell.angle_gamma   90.00
#
_symmetry.space_group_name_H-M   'P 1'
#
loop_
_entity.id
_entity.type
_entity.pdbx_description
1 polymer ?
#
loop_
_entity_poly.entity_id
_entity_poly.type
_entity_poly.pdbx_seq_one_letter_code
_entity_poly.pdbx_strand_id
1 'polypeptide(L)'
;MLPPNQISHIIGQAVNVHCWENSVKLRRAAETIKFRLLMEAGLTIQEFSDLIGRHQSTVSLVIGGRRISRPVVTELASVLREDPDELATYLLSDQNEVPK
;
A
#
# COMPACT_ATOMS: atom_id res chain seq x y z
N MET A 1 6.23 -34.91 29.76
CA MET A 1 5.21 -35.25 28.75
C MET A 1 4.00 -34.36 29.01
N LEU A 2 3.71 -33.40 28.13
CA LEU A 2 2.60 -32.46 28.27
C LEU A 2 1.38 -32.96 27.45
N PRO A 3 0.15 -32.75 27.94
CA PRO A 3 -1.06 -33.35 27.36
C PRO A 3 -1.45 -32.70 26.01
N PRO A 4 -2.10 -33.46 25.11
CA PRO A 4 -2.35 -33.09 23.70
C PRO A 4 -3.39 -31.98 23.47
N ASN A 5 -4.01 -31.43 24.53
CA ASN A 5 -5.11 -30.46 24.41
C ASN A 5 -4.70 -28.97 24.42
N GLN A 6 -3.40 -28.67 24.40
CA GLN A 6 -2.87 -27.28 24.40
C GLN A 6 -2.39 -26.80 23.02
N ILE A 7 -2.35 -27.67 22.00
CA ILE A 7 -1.79 -27.31 20.69
C ILE A 7 -2.81 -26.53 19.83
N SER A 8 -4.12 -26.76 20.00
CA SER A 8 -5.15 -26.05 19.21
C SER A 8 -5.33 -24.57 19.58
N HIS A 9 -4.85 -24.10 20.74
CA HIS A 9 -5.03 -22.70 21.14
C HIS A 9 -3.90 -21.79 20.63
N ILE A 10 -2.72 -22.35 20.32
CA ILE A 10 -1.54 -21.55 19.96
C ILE A 10 -1.53 -21.18 18.47
N ILE A 11 -2.11 -22.04 17.61
CA ILE A 11 -2.11 -21.82 16.16
C ILE A 11 -3.12 -20.73 15.74
N GLY A 12 -4.12 -20.42 16.58
CA GLY A 12 -5.11 -19.37 16.30
C GLY A 12 -4.61 -17.93 16.45
N GLN A 13 -3.47 -17.69 17.11
CA GLN A 13 -2.97 -16.33 17.36
C GLN A 13 -1.85 -15.89 16.39
N ALA A 14 -1.13 -16.83 15.78
CA ALA A 14 -0.05 -16.50 14.85
C ALA A 14 -0.54 -15.94 13.50
N VAL A 15 -1.77 -16.28 13.09
CA VAL A 15 -2.35 -15.78 11.83
C VAL A 15 -2.83 -14.33 11.94
N ASN A 16 -3.04 -13.81 13.15
CA ASN A 16 -3.58 -12.46 13.37
C ASN A 16 -2.48 -11.39 13.49
N VAL A 17 -1.32 -11.73 14.06
CA VAL A 17 -0.20 -10.78 14.23
C VAL A 17 0.45 -10.43 12.88
N HIS A 18 0.60 -11.41 11.98
CA HIS A 18 1.11 -11.16 10.63
C HIS A 18 0.17 -10.29 9.77
N CYS A 19 -1.15 -10.38 9.99
CA CYS A 19 -2.11 -9.53 9.31
C CYS A 19 -2.04 -8.08 9.82
N TRP A 20 -1.75 -7.89 11.11
CA TRP A 20 -1.57 -6.56 11.70
C TRP A 20 -0.24 -5.90 11.28
N GLU A 21 0.85 -6.66 11.26
CA GLU A 21 2.19 -6.13 10.92
C GLU A 21 2.28 -5.74 9.44
N ASN A 22 1.73 -6.56 8.53
CA ASN A 22 1.58 -6.19 7.12
C ASN A 22 0.61 -5.01 6.93
N SER A 23 -0.44 -4.89 7.75
CA SER A 23 -1.33 -3.71 7.70
C SER A 23 -0.65 -2.41 8.13
N VAL A 24 0.37 -2.48 9.00
CA VAL A 24 1.17 -1.32 9.41
C VAL A 24 2.19 -0.95 8.33
N LYS A 25 2.82 -1.92 7.66
CA LYS A 25 3.73 -1.70 6.53
C LYS A 25 3.01 -1.16 5.28
N LEU A 26 1.85 -1.73 4.93
CA LEU A 26 0.95 -1.23 3.88
C LEU A 26 0.49 0.21 4.15
N ARG A 27 0.27 0.53 5.44
CA ARG A 27 0.01 1.90 5.86
C ARG A 27 1.22 2.80 5.61
N ARG A 28 2.45 2.36 5.85
CA ARG A 28 3.63 3.20 5.68
C ARG A 28 3.84 3.63 4.23
N ALA A 29 3.85 2.71 3.26
CA ALA A 29 4.07 3.08 1.86
C ALA A 29 2.96 4.01 1.32
N ALA A 30 1.69 3.66 1.59
CA ALA A 30 0.55 4.45 1.15
C ALA A 30 0.50 5.83 1.80
N GLU A 31 0.77 5.93 3.11
CA GLU A 31 0.80 7.21 3.83
C GLU A 31 2.02 8.04 3.43
N THR A 32 3.17 7.42 3.16
CA THR A 32 4.35 8.10 2.61
C THR A 32 4.04 8.71 1.25
N ILE A 33 3.43 7.96 0.32
CA ILE A 33 3.04 8.49 -0.99
C ILE A 33 2.03 9.63 -0.87
N LYS A 34 1.02 9.50 0.01
CA LYS A 34 0.07 10.59 0.28
C LYS A 34 0.77 11.83 0.84
N PHE A 35 1.70 11.63 1.77
CA PHE A 35 2.46 12.71 2.39
C PHE A 35 3.36 13.41 1.37
N ARG A 36 4.05 12.65 0.51
CA ARG A 36 4.86 13.16 -0.59
C ARG A 36 4.03 13.92 -1.62
N LEU A 37 2.87 13.38 -2.00
CA LEU A 37 1.94 14.06 -2.91
C LEU A 37 1.52 15.44 -2.36
N LEU A 38 1.28 15.51 -1.05
CA LEU A 38 0.93 16.76 -0.38
C LEU A 38 2.12 17.72 -0.23
N MET A 39 3.31 17.21 0.13
CA MET A 39 4.48 18.06 0.41
C MET A 39 5.26 18.47 -0.84
N GLU A 40 5.42 17.57 -1.80
CA GLU A 40 6.22 17.80 -3.00
C GLU A 40 5.39 18.45 -4.12
N ALA A 41 4.12 18.05 -4.26
CA ALA A 41 3.24 18.57 -5.29
C ALA A 41 2.15 19.52 -4.79
N GLY A 42 1.95 19.64 -3.47
CA GLY A 42 0.88 20.47 -2.91
C GLY A 42 -0.52 19.92 -3.18
N LEU A 43 -0.65 18.65 -3.58
CA LEU A 43 -1.91 18.06 -4.01
C LEU A 43 -2.46 17.12 -2.94
N THR A 44 -3.76 17.20 -2.70
CA THR A 44 -4.47 16.16 -1.96
C THR A 44 -4.82 15.01 -2.89
N ILE A 45 -5.20 13.85 -2.33
CA ILE A 45 -5.68 12.71 -3.13
C ILE A 45 -6.91 13.08 -3.98
N GLN A 46 -7.75 13.99 -3.47
CA GLN A 46 -8.91 14.48 -4.20
C GLN A 46 -8.47 15.36 -5.38
N GLU A 47 -7.62 16.34 -5.14
CA GLU A 47 -7.11 17.24 -6.20
C GLU A 47 -6.35 16.46 -7.28
N PHE A 48 -5.51 15.49 -6.88
CA PHE A 48 -4.83 14.62 -7.83
C PHE A 48 -5.82 13.74 -8.60
N SER A 49 -6.87 13.23 -7.95
CA SER A 49 -7.89 12.44 -8.63
C SER A 49 -8.68 13.24 -9.67
N ASP A 50 -8.96 14.52 -9.36
CA ASP A 50 -9.60 15.46 -10.28
C ASP A 50 -8.69 15.79 -11.46
N LEU A 51 -7.40 16.07 -11.18
CA LEU A 51 -6.36 16.34 -12.19
C LEU A 51 -6.26 15.24 -13.25
N ILE A 52 -6.30 13.97 -12.82
CA ILE A 52 -6.16 12.83 -13.73
C ILE A 52 -7.52 12.30 -14.26
N GLY A 53 -8.63 12.93 -13.88
CA GLY A 53 -9.99 12.53 -14.26
C GLY A 53 -10.36 11.10 -13.81
N ARG A 54 -9.88 10.65 -12.65
CA ARG A 54 -10.14 9.30 -12.12
C ARG A 54 -10.88 9.36 -10.79
N HIS A 55 -11.69 8.34 -10.53
CA HIS A 55 -12.38 8.22 -9.26
C HIS A 55 -11.39 8.13 -8.10
N GLN A 56 -11.61 8.91 -7.03
CA GLN A 56 -10.74 8.96 -5.85
C GLN A 56 -10.49 7.56 -5.25
N SER A 57 -11.50 6.69 -5.23
CA SER A 57 -11.36 5.31 -4.77
C SER A 57 -10.34 4.51 -5.59
N THR A 58 -10.27 4.74 -6.90
CA THR A 58 -9.28 4.07 -7.77
C THR A 58 -7.88 4.56 -7.45
N VAL A 59 -7.70 5.87 -7.27
CA VAL A 59 -6.42 6.47 -6.87
C VAL A 59 -5.97 5.95 -5.50
N SER A 60 -6.87 5.92 -4.54
CA SER A 60 -6.60 5.42 -3.19
C SER A 60 -6.21 3.93 -3.19
N LEU A 61 -6.84 3.10 -4.03
CA LEU A 61 -6.45 1.70 -4.22
C LEU A 61 -5.07 1.54 -4.86
N VAL A 62 -4.68 2.44 -5.76
CA VAL A 62 -3.36 2.43 -6.40
C VAL A 62 -2.27 2.85 -5.43
N ILE A 63 -2.47 3.97 -4.73
CA ILE A 63 -1.55 4.46 -3.70
C ILE A 63 -1.45 3.48 -2.53
N GLY A 64 -2.56 2.81 -2.20
CA GLY A 64 -2.61 1.75 -1.21
C GLY A 64 -1.98 0.42 -1.65
N GLY A 65 -1.36 0.35 -2.84
CA GLY A 65 -0.76 -0.86 -3.38
C GLY A 65 -1.75 -1.97 -3.73
N ARG A 66 -3.05 -1.82 -3.47
CA ARG A 66 -4.08 -2.86 -3.66
C ARG A 66 -4.44 -3.09 -5.13
N ARG A 67 -4.08 -2.16 -6.01
CA ARG A 67 -4.35 -2.24 -7.45
C ARG A 67 -3.25 -1.55 -8.22
N ILE A 68 -2.78 -2.16 -9.29
CA ILE A 68 -1.91 -1.47 -10.23
C ILE A 68 -2.72 -0.89 -11.37
N SER A 69 -2.58 0.41 -11.56
CA SER A 69 -3.12 1.13 -12.71
C SER A 69 -1.99 1.96 -13.29
N ARG A 70 -1.36 1.44 -14.35
CA ARG A 70 -0.30 2.14 -15.09
C ARG A 70 -0.59 3.62 -15.34
N PRO A 71 -1.79 4.06 -15.80
CA PRO A 71 -2.03 5.48 -16.02
C PRO A 71 -1.99 6.29 -14.71
N VAL A 72 -2.51 5.75 -13.59
CA VAL A 72 -2.47 6.46 -12.31
C VAL A 72 -1.05 6.53 -11.76
N VAL A 73 -0.28 5.45 -11.88
CA VAL A 73 1.12 5.40 -11.43
C VAL A 73 1.98 6.34 -12.28
N THR A 74 1.77 6.41 -13.59
CA THR A 74 2.52 7.29 -14.49
C THR A 74 2.30 8.75 -14.14
N GLU A 75 1.03 9.17 -13.95
CA GLU A 75 0.73 10.53 -13.53
C GLU A 75 1.26 10.84 -12.13
N LEU A 76 1.17 9.89 -11.20
CA LEU A 76 1.69 10.04 -9.86
C LEU A 76 3.22 10.22 -9.88
N ALA A 77 3.92 9.43 -10.69
CA ALA A 77 5.37 9.55 -10.86
C ALA A 77 5.74 10.89 -11.52
N SER A 78 4.97 11.33 -12.51
CA SER A 78 5.18 12.65 -13.15
C SER A 78 5.03 13.79 -12.14
N VAL A 79 4.02 13.72 -11.26
CA VAL A 79 3.76 14.71 -10.22
C VAL A 79 4.86 14.70 -9.14
N LEU A 80 5.33 13.51 -8.75
CA LEU A 80 6.40 13.34 -7.77
C LEU A 80 7.82 13.47 -8.37
N ARG A 81 7.93 13.65 -9.70
CA ARG A 81 9.18 13.66 -10.47
C ARG A 81 10.05 12.41 -10.22
N GLU A 82 9.39 11.26 -10.12
CA GLU A 82 10.01 9.95 -9.94
C GLU A 82 9.84 9.09 -11.20
N ASP A 83 10.59 7.99 -11.25
CA ASP A 83 10.41 6.98 -12.28
C ASP A 83 9.14 6.15 -12.01
N PRO A 84 8.25 5.96 -13.01
CA PRO A 84 7.01 5.22 -12.82
C PRO A 84 7.21 3.73 -12.55
N ASP A 85 8.32 3.13 -12.99
CA ASP A 85 8.64 1.72 -12.75
C ASP A 85 9.21 1.53 -11.34
N GLU A 86 10.05 2.45 -10.87
CA GLU A 86 10.48 2.49 -9.46
C GLU A 86 9.29 2.72 -8.52
N LEU A 87 8.40 3.65 -8.86
CA LEU A 87 7.19 3.94 -8.08
C LEU A 87 6.22 2.76 -8.08
N ALA A 88 6.01 2.11 -9.23
CA ALA A 88 5.23 0.89 -9.31
C ALA A 88 5.84 -0.21 -8.44
N THR A 89 7.17 -0.38 -8.49
CA THR A 89 7.90 -1.35 -7.69
C THR A 89 7.78 -1.03 -6.21
N TYR A 90 7.84 0.24 -5.81
CA TYR A 90 7.64 0.66 -4.42
C TYR A 90 6.23 0.34 -3.92
N LEU A 91 5.21 0.65 -4.72
CA LEU A 91 3.81 0.33 -4.44
C LEU A 91 3.53 -1.19 -4.42
N LEU A 92 4.31 -1.98 -5.18
CA LEU A 92 4.19 -3.44 -5.29
C LEU A 92 5.06 -4.20 -4.28
N SER A 93 6.18 -3.63 -3.83
CA SER A 93 7.14 -4.29 -2.94
C SER A 93 6.49 -4.66 -1.61
N ASP A 94 5.52 -3.87 -1.18
CA ASP A 94 4.77 -4.10 0.05
C ASP A 94 3.72 -5.25 -0.08
N GLN A 95 3.38 -5.68 -1.30
CA GLN A 95 2.53 -6.87 -1.53
C GLN A 95 3.31 -8.19 -1.60
N ASN A 96 4.63 -8.14 -1.77
CA ASN A 96 5.46 -9.34 -1.99
C ASN A 96 6.03 -9.93 -0.69
N GLU A 97 5.79 -9.31 0.46
CA GLU A 97 6.00 -9.92 1.78
C GLU A 97 4.82 -10.87 2.12
N VAL A 98 4.57 -11.86 1.25
CA VAL A 98 3.75 -13.02 1.60
C VAL A 98 4.69 -14.04 2.23
N PRO A 99 4.59 -14.33 3.54
CA PRO A 99 5.35 -15.41 4.15
C PRO A 99 4.87 -16.73 3.54
N LYS A 100 5.79 -17.48 2.93
CA LYS A 100 5.58 -18.90 2.60
C LYS A 100 5.72 -19.76 3.85
#